data_AF-A0A535DD60-F1
#
_entry.id   AF-A0A535DD60-F1
#
_cell.length_a   1.000
_cell.length_b   1.000
_cell.length_c   1.000
_cell.angle_alpha   90.00
_cell.angle_beta   90.00
_cell.angle_gamma   90.00
#
_symmetry.space_group_name_H-M   'P 1'
#
loop_
_entity.id
_entity.type
_entity.pdbx_description
1 polymer ?
#
loop_
_entity_poly.entity_id
_entity_poly.type
_entity_poly.pdbx_seq_one_letter_code
_entity_poly.pdbx_strand_id
1 'polypeptide(L)'
;MTTSDVQALIGTTTNPPSEVELPMTGFTVSACIWTSANGTLTVALGPKNLTKDSFDTAMKSATMLTPVSGVGDSAFSIKLDVPQGMAGSAGIVVLKNGTYFSIQSAHKTKTSDELLKSITDLAKSASSKIQ
;
A
#
# COMPACT_ATOMS: atom_id res chain seq x y z
N MET A 1 6.55 8.23 -6.60
CA MET A 1 5.21 8.08 -7.22
C MET A 1 4.80 9.44 -7.77
N THR A 2 4.10 9.49 -8.89
CA THR A 2 3.65 10.76 -9.50
C THR A 2 2.19 11.03 -9.20
N THR A 3 1.76 12.29 -9.27
CA THR A 3 0.34 12.66 -9.15
C THR A 3 -0.52 11.94 -10.19
N SER A 4 0.01 11.71 -11.40
CA SER A 4 -0.67 10.99 -12.47
C SER A 4 -0.95 9.53 -12.11
N ASP A 5 0.00 8.84 -11.44
CA ASP A 5 -0.20 7.47 -10.97
C ASP A 5 -1.36 7.39 -9.96
N VAL A 6 -1.41 8.35 -9.03
CA VAL A 6 -2.48 8.46 -8.03
C VAL A 6 -3.82 8.69 -8.71
N GLN A 7 -3.88 9.66 -9.63
CA GLN A 7 -5.12 10.01 -10.32
C GLN A 7 -5.61 8.92 -11.28
N ALA A 8 -4.73 8.10 -11.85
CA ALA A 8 -5.13 6.92 -12.61
C ALA A 8 -5.79 5.85 -11.69
N LEU A 9 -5.33 5.75 -10.44
CA LEU A 9 -5.84 4.77 -9.50
C LEU A 9 -7.19 5.19 -8.90
N ILE A 10 -7.28 6.40 -8.37
CA ILE A 10 -8.45 6.87 -7.62
C ILE A 10 -9.22 7.99 -8.31
N GLY A 11 -8.82 8.44 -9.50
CA GLY A 11 -9.42 9.61 -10.16
C GLY A 11 -8.85 10.95 -9.67
N THR A 12 -9.35 12.04 -10.24
CA THR A 12 -8.85 13.40 -9.98
C THR A 12 -8.89 13.75 -8.49
N THR A 13 -7.73 14.13 -7.97
CA THR A 13 -7.55 14.61 -6.60
C THR A 13 -7.72 16.13 -6.57
N THR A 14 -8.59 16.64 -5.71
CA THR A 14 -8.84 18.09 -5.58
C THR A 14 -8.07 18.73 -4.43
N ASN A 15 -7.56 17.92 -3.50
CA ASN A 15 -6.84 18.35 -2.32
C ASN A 15 -5.41 17.78 -2.33
N PRO A 16 -4.45 18.47 -1.68
CA PRO A 16 -3.13 17.89 -1.43
C PRO A 16 -3.25 16.64 -0.54
N PRO A 17 -2.26 15.71 -0.59
CA PRO A 17 -2.24 14.56 0.30
C PRO A 17 -2.14 14.98 1.76
N SER A 18 -2.73 14.17 2.64
CA SER A 18 -2.54 14.29 4.08
C SER A 18 -1.42 13.37 4.54
N GLU A 19 -0.51 13.88 5.36
CA GLU A 19 0.58 13.11 5.96
C GLU A 19 0.22 12.72 7.40
N VAL A 20 0.43 11.45 7.75
CA VAL A 20 0.15 10.91 9.08
C VAL A 20 1.23 9.93 9.50
N GLU A 21 1.46 9.80 10.79
CA GLU A 21 2.31 8.74 11.35
C GLU A 21 1.42 7.62 11.89
N LEU A 22 1.73 6.38 11.51
CA LEU A 22 0.99 5.19 11.95
C LEU A 22 1.93 4.32 12.80
N PRO A 23 1.57 4.03 14.07
CA PRO A 23 2.33 3.09 14.87
C PRO A 23 2.09 1.67 14.35
N MET A 24 3.17 0.96 14.08
CA MET A 24 3.17 -0.48 13.83
C MET A 24 3.91 -1.21 14.96
N THR A 25 3.66 -2.51 15.09
CA THR A 25 4.35 -3.33 16.10
C THR A 25 5.87 -3.27 15.86
N GLY A 26 6.58 -2.58 16.74
CA GLY A 26 8.04 -2.47 16.71
C GLY A 26 8.62 -1.33 15.85
N PHE A 27 7.81 -0.52 15.16
CA PHE A 27 8.27 0.65 14.39
C PHE A 27 7.12 1.61 14.02
N THR A 28 7.44 2.85 13.69
CA THR A 28 6.47 3.83 13.14
C THR A 28 6.64 3.93 11.63
N VAL A 29 5.54 4.12 10.91
CA VAL A 29 5.55 4.39 9.47
C VAL A 29 4.95 5.77 9.19
N SER A 30 5.52 6.48 8.22
CA SER A 30 4.94 7.73 7.69
C SER A 30 4.04 7.38 6.51
N ALA A 31 2.80 7.83 6.52
CA ALA A 31 1.84 7.58 5.46
C ALA A 31 1.32 8.86 4.83
N CYS A 32 1.18 8.83 3.51
CA CYS A 32 0.50 9.85 2.73
C CYS A 32 -0.85 9.28 2.27
N ILE A 33 -1.91 10.06 2.45
CA ILE A 33 -3.28 9.70 2.08
C ILE A 33 -3.77 10.68 1.01
N TRP A 34 -4.17 10.15 -0.14
CA TRP A 34 -4.86 10.88 -1.20
C TRP A 34 -6.33 10.51 -1.22
N THR A 35 -7.16 11.50 -1.46
CA THR A 35 -8.61 11.33 -1.57
C THR A 35 -9.12 11.93 -2.86
N SER A 36 -10.15 11.30 -3.44
CA SER A 36 -10.88 11.79 -4.60
C SER A 36 -12.38 11.55 -4.42
N ALA A 37 -13.16 11.98 -5.40
CA ALA A 37 -14.58 11.62 -5.45
C ALA A 37 -14.83 10.10 -5.59
N ASN A 38 -13.86 9.34 -6.14
CA ASN A 38 -14.04 7.91 -6.42
C ASN A 38 -13.40 7.00 -5.38
N GLY A 39 -12.54 7.50 -4.49
CA GLY A 39 -11.88 6.64 -3.53
C GLY A 39 -10.71 7.29 -2.79
N THR A 40 -9.90 6.42 -2.19
CA THR A 40 -8.76 6.80 -1.36
C THR A 40 -7.56 5.94 -1.71
N LEU A 41 -6.37 6.53 -1.70
CA LEU A 41 -5.09 5.82 -1.80
C LEU A 41 -4.26 6.19 -0.58
N THR A 42 -3.73 5.20 0.11
CA THR A 42 -2.78 5.38 1.21
C THR A 42 -1.48 4.72 0.83
N VAL A 43 -0.38 5.44 0.96
CA VAL A 43 0.97 4.87 0.82
C VAL A 43 1.73 5.14 2.10
N ALA A 44 2.25 4.08 2.71
CA ALA A 44 3.07 4.19 3.93
C ALA A 44 4.50 3.78 3.65
N LEU A 45 5.46 4.44 4.31
CA LEU A 45 6.88 4.16 4.26
C LEU A 45 7.38 3.98 5.70
N GLY A 46 8.05 2.87 5.95
CA GLY A 46 8.62 2.54 7.25
C GLY A 46 10.09 2.88 7.35
N PRO A 47 10.73 2.48 8.46
CA PRO A 47 12.14 2.75 8.68
C PRO A 47 13.00 2.02 7.65
N LYS A 48 14.18 2.59 7.39
CA LYS A 48 15.27 1.91 6.68
C LYS A 48 15.95 0.89 7.59
N ASN A 49 16.57 -0.12 7.00
CA ASN A 49 17.27 -1.23 7.67
C ASN A 49 16.37 -2.24 8.42
N LEU A 50 15.09 -2.33 8.07
CA LEU A 50 14.23 -3.42 8.54
C LEU A 50 14.71 -4.75 7.94
N THR A 51 15.06 -5.72 8.78
CA THR A 51 15.49 -7.03 8.27
C THR A 51 14.31 -7.79 7.67
N LYS A 52 14.60 -8.72 6.74
CA LYS A 52 13.57 -9.61 6.19
C LYS A 52 12.87 -10.42 7.28
N ASP A 53 13.62 -10.93 8.24
CA ASP A 53 13.05 -11.73 9.34
C ASP A 53 12.13 -10.90 10.24
N SER A 54 12.51 -9.64 10.53
CA SER A 54 11.66 -8.71 11.29
C SER A 54 10.37 -8.39 10.53
N PHE A 55 10.47 -8.15 9.22
CA PHE A 55 9.31 -7.94 8.35
C PHE A 55 8.40 -9.17 8.33
N ASP A 56 8.94 -10.35 8.02
CA ASP A 56 8.18 -11.60 7.97
C ASP A 56 7.53 -11.91 9.33
N THR A 57 8.20 -11.62 10.44
CA THR A 57 7.66 -11.80 11.79
C THR A 57 6.51 -10.84 12.07
N ALA A 58 6.66 -9.56 11.74
CA ALA A 58 5.58 -8.59 11.83
C ALA A 58 4.38 -9.01 10.97
N MET A 59 4.65 -9.53 9.77
CA MET A 59 3.63 -9.98 8.82
C MET A 59 2.91 -11.26 9.29
N LYS A 60 3.61 -12.23 9.90
CA LYS A 60 3.00 -13.45 10.48
C LYS A 60 1.94 -13.15 11.55
N SER A 61 1.99 -11.98 12.19
CA SER A 61 0.95 -11.57 13.15
C SER A 61 -0.37 -11.16 12.48
N ALA A 62 -0.38 -10.93 11.17
CA ALA A 62 -1.57 -10.58 10.41
C ALA A 62 -2.27 -11.83 9.84
N THR A 63 -3.58 -11.94 10.05
CA THR A 63 -4.36 -13.16 9.79
C THR A 63 -4.84 -13.34 8.34
N MET A 64 -4.46 -12.47 7.39
CA MET A 64 -4.98 -12.48 6.01
C MET A 64 -3.95 -12.03 4.96
N LEU A 65 -2.75 -12.62 5.00
CA LEU A 65 -1.68 -12.34 4.04
C LEU A 65 -1.57 -13.41 2.96
N THR A 66 -1.43 -12.95 1.71
CA THR A 66 -1.10 -13.80 0.57
C THR A 66 0.22 -13.35 -0.06
N PRO A 67 1.23 -14.23 -0.22
CA PRO A 67 2.50 -13.85 -0.85
C PRO A 67 2.32 -13.32 -2.27
N VAL A 68 3.07 -12.26 -2.62
CA VAL A 68 3.11 -11.69 -3.98
C VAL A 68 4.54 -11.75 -4.50
N SER A 69 4.73 -12.34 -5.68
CA SER A 69 6.04 -12.47 -6.31
C SER A 69 6.37 -11.27 -7.21
N GLY A 70 7.67 -11.02 -7.40
CA GLY A 70 8.16 -9.98 -8.30
C GLY A 70 7.94 -8.55 -7.80
N VAL A 71 7.66 -8.37 -6.51
CA VAL A 71 7.56 -7.07 -5.84
C VAL A 71 8.49 -7.09 -4.62
N GLY A 72 9.44 -6.16 -4.56
CA GLY A 72 10.37 -6.11 -3.44
C GLY A 72 11.28 -7.33 -3.32
N ASP A 73 11.91 -7.48 -2.15
CA ASP A 73 12.56 -8.72 -1.72
C ASP A 73 11.57 -9.65 -1.03
N SER A 74 10.50 -9.08 -0.45
CA SER A 74 9.33 -9.79 0.03
C SER A 74 8.09 -8.91 -0.08
N ALA A 75 6.97 -9.47 -0.51
CA ALA A 75 5.71 -8.75 -0.57
C ALA A 75 4.54 -9.67 -0.24
N PHE A 76 3.52 -9.10 0.39
CA PHE A 76 2.26 -9.76 0.69
C PHE A 76 1.10 -8.85 0.34
N SER A 77 0.05 -9.39 -0.28
CA SER A 77 -1.24 -8.73 -0.34
C SER A 77 -1.98 -8.95 0.97
N ILE A 78 -2.74 -7.93 1.37
CA ILE A 78 -3.62 -7.93 2.52
C ILE A 78 -5.04 -7.81 2.02
N LYS A 79 -5.92 -8.69 2.52
CA LYS A 79 -7.36 -8.51 2.37
C LYS A 79 -7.81 -7.39 3.31
N LEU A 80 -8.32 -6.30 2.72
CA LEU A 80 -8.90 -5.19 3.47
C LEU A 80 -10.41 -5.34 3.54
N ASP A 81 -10.99 -4.90 4.65
CA ASP A 81 -12.43 -4.72 4.73
C ASP A 81 -12.86 -3.62 3.75
N VAL A 82 -13.95 -3.87 3.02
CA VAL A 82 -14.48 -2.90 2.06
C VAL A 82 -15.30 -1.87 2.83
N PRO A 83 -14.90 -0.58 2.84
CA PRO A 83 -15.66 0.44 3.54
C PRO A 83 -17.07 0.59 2.98
N GLN A 84 -18.03 1.02 3.80
CA GLN A 84 -19.39 1.27 3.35
C GLN A 84 -19.40 2.28 2.19
N GLY A 85 -20.12 1.94 1.11
CA GLY A 85 -20.21 2.76 -0.09
C GLY A 85 -19.03 2.61 -1.06
N MET A 86 -18.12 1.67 -0.82
CA MET A 86 -17.06 1.27 -1.76
C MET A 86 -17.41 -0.06 -2.42
N ALA A 87 -16.95 -0.25 -3.66
CA ALA A 87 -17.07 -1.53 -4.38
C ALA A 87 -15.89 -2.47 -4.07
N GLY A 88 -14.75 -1.92 -3.66
CA GLY A 88 -13.57 -2.72 -3.37
C GLY A 88 -12.56 -1.97 -2.52
N SER A 89 -11.75 -2.77 -1.83
CA SER A 89 -10.54 -2.32 -1.14
C SER A 89 -9.46 -3.40 -1.20
N ALA A 90 -8.20 -2.99 -1.37
CA ALA A 90 -7.06 -3.88 -1.45
C ALA A 90 -5.80 -3.23 -0.88
N GLY A 91 -4.92 -4.04 -0.29
CA GLY A 91 -3.63 -3.63 0.25
C GLY A 91 -2.49 -4.52 -0.20
N ILE A 92 -1.30 -3.95 -0.31
CA ILE A 92 -0.04 -4.67 -0.46
C ILE A 92 1.01 -4.07 0.47
N VAL A 93 1.79 -4.91 1.12
CA VAL A 93 2.92 -4.57 1.97
C VAL A 93 4.19 -5.19 1.41
N VAL A 94 5.27 -4.44 1.44
CA VAL A 94 6.49 -4.77 0.72
C VAL A 94 7.70 -4.42 1.58
N LEU A 95 8.69 -5.30 1.56
CA LEU A 95 10.05 -5.02 1.98
C LEU A 95 10.94 -4.95 0.74
N LYS A 96 11.70 -3.87 0.59
CA LYS A 96 12.73 -3.74 -0.45
C LYS A 96 13.98 -3.07 0.11
N ASN A 97 15.13 -3.73 -0.02
CA ASN A 97 16.45 -3.26 0.43
C ASN A 97 16.40 -2.72 1.87
N GLY A 98 15.75 -3.48 2.74
CA GLY A 98 15.54 -3.12 4.15
C GLY A 98 14.59 -1.95 4.39
N THR A 99 13.85 -1.49 3.39
CA THR A 99 12.84 -0.44 3.53
C THR A 99 11.45 -1.05 3.42
N TYR A 100 10.63 -0.84 4.45
CA TYR A 100 9.21 -1.19 4.41
C TYR A 100 8.43 -0.15 3.62
N PHE A 101 7.49 -0.57 2.79
CA PHE A 101 6.41 0.30 2.33
C PHE A 101 5.11 -0.47 2.14
N SER A 102 3.99 0.25 2.10
CA SER A 102 2.67 -0.31 1.80
C SER A 102 1.89 0.59 0.87
N ILE A 103 0.97 -0.02 0.11
CA ILE A 103 0.00 0.69 -0.73
C ILE A 103 -1.37 0.09 -0.45
N GLN A 104 -2.34 0.93 -0.10
CA GLN A 104 -3.71 0.53 0.17
C GLN A 104 -4.66 1.42 -0.62
N SER A 105 -5.72 0.85 -1.16
CA SER A 105 -6.69 1.60 -1.94
C SER A 105 -8.11 1.13 -1.64
N ALA A 106 -9.06 2.05 -1.71
CA ALA A 106 -10.49 1.76 -1.73
C ALA A 106 -11.14 2.59 -2.84
N HIS A 107 -12.13 2.01 -3.54
CA HIS A 107 -12.75 2.65 -4.70
C HIS A 107 -14.24 2.34 -4.79
N LYS A 108 -15.02 3.32 -5.25
CA LYS A 108 -16.48 3.25 -5.36
C LYS A 108 -16.98 2.27 -6.42
N THR A 109 -16.18 2.00 -7.43
CA THR A 109 -16.59 1.18 -8.59
C THR A 109 -15.62 0.08 -9.00
N LYS A 110 -14.37 0.10 -8.51
CA LYS A 110 -13.39 -0.95 -8.81
C LYS A 110 -13.48 -2.02 -7.74
N THR A 111 -13.49 -3.28 -8.15
CA THR A 111 -13.45 -4.44 -7.26
C THR A 111 -12.10 -4.55 -6.55
N SER A 112 -12.05 -5.31 -5.46
CA SER A 112 -10.80 -5.58 -4.74
C SER A 112 -9.74 -6.22 -5.63
N ASP A 113 -10.11 -7.08 -6.58
CA ASP A 113 -9.14 -7.74 -7.47
C ASP A 113 -8.55 -6.77 -8.50
N GLU A 114 -9.37 -5.88 -9.08
CA GLU A 114 -8.90 -4.82 -9.98
C GLU A 114 -7.97 -3.84 -9.26
N LEU A 115 -8.31 -3.48 -8.02
CA LEU A 115 -7.47 -2.65 -7.17
C LEU A 115 -6.16 -3.36 -6.84
N LEU A 116 -6.21 -4.63 -6.45
CA LEU A 116 -5.03 -5.41 -6.10
C LEU A 116 -4.04 -5.47 -7.27
N LYS A 117 -4.53 -5.69 -8.49
CA LYS A 117 -3.70 -5.64 -9.69
C LYS A 117 -3.04 -4.26 -9.86
N SER A 118 -3.84 -3.20 -9.78
CA SER A 118 -3.37 -1.82 -9.97
C SER A 118 -2.31 -1.40 -8.94
N ILE A 119 -2.54 -1.70 -7.65
CA ILE A 119 -1.59 -1.36 -6.58
C ILE A 119 -0.33 -2.25 -6.63
N THR A 120 -0.44 -3.48 -7.13
CA THR A 120 0.73 -4.36 -7.32
C THR A 120 1.65 -3.79 -8.39
N ASP A 121 1.11 -3.32 -9.51
CA ASP A 121 1.90 -2.70 -10.58
C ASP A 121 2.55 -1.39 -10.10
N LEU A 122 1.81 -0.59 -9.31
CA LEU A 122 2.35 0.59 -8.66
C LEU A 122 3.47 0.24 -7.66
N ALA A 123 3.31 -0.81 -6.87
CA ALA A 123 4.32 -1.29 -5.93
C ALA A 123 5.59 -1.77 -6.65
N LYS A 124 5.47 -2.42 -7.81
CA LYS A 124 6.64 -2.77 -8.65
C LYS A 124 7.41 -1.53 -9.08
N SER A 125 6.68 -0.54 -9.63
CA SER A 125 7.26 0.74 -10.07
C SER A 125 7.89 1.54 -8.91
N ALA A 126 7.30 1.49 -7.71
CA ALA A 126 7.86 2.11 -6.52
C ALA A 126 9.11 1.37 -6.04
N SER A 127 9.06 0.03 -5.97
CA SER A 127 10.18 -0.79 -5.49
C SER A 127 11.44 -0.65 -6.34
N SER A 128 11.33 -0.44 -7.65
CA SER A 128 12.49 -0.24 -8.53
C SER A 128 13.24 1.07 -8.30
N LYS A 129 12.64 2.00 -7.53
CA LYS A 129 13.23 3.30 -7.18
C LYS A 129 13.89 3.29 -5.79
N ILE A 130 13.70 2.21 -5.02
CA ILE A 130 14.32 2.03 -3.71
C ILE A 130 15.66 1.32 -3.94
N GLN A 131 16.76 2.04 -3.69
CA GLN A 131 18.14 1.56 -3.79
C GLN A 131 18.60 0.89 -2.50
#